data_AF-A0A447QLT8-F1
#
_entry.id   AF-A0A447QLT8-F1
#
_cell.length_a   1.000
_cell.length_b   1.000
_cell.length_c   1.000
_cell.angle_alpha   90.00
_cell.angle_beta   90.00
_cell.angle_gamma   90.00
#
_symmetry.space_group_name_H-M   'P 1'
#
loop_
_entity.id
_entity.type
_entity.pdbx_description
1 polymer ?
#
loop_
_entity_poly.entity_id
_entity_poly.type
_entity_poly.pdbx_seq_one_letter_code
_entity_poly.pdbx_strand_id
1 'polypeptide(L)'
;MAGAKEIRSKIGSVQNTQKITKAMEMVAASKMRKSQDRMAASRPYAETMRKVIGHLALGNLEYKHPYLDERDVKRVGYLVVSTDVVSAAA
;
A
#
# COMPACT_ATOMS: atom_id res chain seq x y z
N MET A 1 2.73 -49.36 -17.43
CA MET A 1 3.31 -48.06 -17.83
C MET A 1 2.34 -46.91 -17.49
N ALA A 2 2.29 -46.46 -16.23
CA ALA A 2 1.41 -45.36 -15.80
C ALA A 2 2.19 -44.09 -15.38
N GLY A 3 3.34 -44.24 -14.71
CA GLY A 3 4.07 -43.11 -14.12
C GLY A 3 4.63 -42.07 -15.11
N ALA A 4 5.12 -42.48 -16.28
CA ALA A 4 5.73 -41.53 -17.23
C ALA A 4 4.71 -40.56 -17.86
N LYS A 5 3.46 -40.99 -18.06
CA LYS A 5 2.38 -40.15 -18.62
C LYS A 5 1.89 -39.14 -17.57
N GLU A 6 1.74 -39.57 -16.33
CA GLU A 6 1.37 -38.70 -15.20
C GLU A 6 2.44 -37.66 -14.90
N ILE A 7 3.72 -38.03 -14.91
CA ILE A 7 4.83 -37.08 -14.72
C ILE A 7 4.80 -36.01 -15.79
N ARG A 8 4.63 -36.37 -17.08
CA ARG A 8 4.51 -35.39 -18.17
C ARG A 8 3.30 -34.46 -17.99
N SER A 9 2.18 -34.99 -17.52
CA SER A 9 0.98 -34.18 -17.22
C SER A 9 1.22 -33.19 -16.07
N LYS A 10 1.87 -33.62 -14.98
CA LYS A 10 2.27 -32.75 -13.86
C LYS A 10 3.23 -31.66 -14.30
N ILE A 11 4.23 -31.98 -15.13
CA ILE A 11 5.16 -30.99 -15.68
C ILE A 11 4.39 -29.92 -16.47
N GLY A 12 3.46 -30.31 -17.33
CA GLY A 12 2.63 -29.36 -18.08
C GLY A 12 1.76 -28.48 -17.19
N SER A 13 1.17 -29.05 -16.12
CA SER A 13 0.38 -28.30 -15.15
C SER A 13 1.22 -27.25 -14.42
N VAL A 14 2.40 -27.63 -13.89
CA VAL A 14 3.31 -26.70 -13.21
C VAL A 14 3.81 -25.61 -14.17
N GLN A 15 4.14 -25.95 -15.42
CA GLN A 15 4.55 -24.97 -16.42
C GLN A 15 3.45 -23.95 -16.73
N ASN A 16 2.19 -24.38 -16.76
CA ASN A 16 1.06 -23.46 -16.95
C ASN A 16 0.87 -22.56 -15.73
N THR A 17 0.93 -23.10 -14.51
CA THR A 17 0.87 -22.30 -13.28
C THR A 17 2.03 -21.31 -13.18
N GLN A 18 3.24 -21.71 -13.61
CA GLN A 18 4.41 -20.83 -13.69
C GLN A 18 4.19 -19.67 -14.66
N LYS A 19 3.58 -19.91 -15.82
CA LYS A 19 3.24 -18.83 -16.78
C LYS A 19 2.19 -17.87 -16.20
N ILE A 20 1.16 -18.39 -15.53
CA ILE A 20 0.11 -17.56 -14.90
C ILE A 20 0.71 -16.68 -13.81
N THR A 21 1.51 -17.25 -12.90
CA THR A 21 2.17 -16.50 -11.83
C THR A 21 3.16 -15.48 -12.38
N LYS A 22 3.91 -15.81 -13.45
CA LYS A 22 4.80 -14.84 -14.10
C LYS A 22 4.04 -13.67 -14.72
N ALA A 23 2.88 -13.93 -15.33
CA ALA A 23 2.01 -12.87 -15.82
C ALA A 23 1.47 -12.00 -14.67
N MET A 24 1.04 -12.62 -13.57
CA MET A 24 0.59 -11.90 -12.37
C MET A 24 1.69 -11.03 -11.76
N GLU A 25 2.93 -11.50 -11.70
CA GLU A 25 4.10 -10.74 -11.25
C GLU A 25 4.29 -9.46 -12.09
N MET A 26 4.20 -9.58 -13.42
CA MET A 26 4.30 -8.42 -14.32
C MET A 26 3.13 -7.44 -14.15
N VAL A 27 1.91 -7.95 -13.93
CA VAL A 27 0.74 -7.11 -13.62
C VAL A 27 0.93 -6.38 -12.28
N ALA A 28 1.45 -7.07 -11.27
CA ALA A 28 1.73 -6.48 -9.96
C ALA A 28 2.82 -5.40 -10.06
N ALA A 29 3.89 -5.64 -10.82
CA ALA A 29 4.93 -4.66 -11.06
C ALA A 29 4.39 -3.38 -11.75
N SER A 30 3.52 -3.54 -12.74
CA SER A 30 2.85 -2.40 -13.40
C SER A 30 1.95 -1.62 -12.43
N LYS A 31 1.17 -2.32 -11.59
CA LYS A 31 0.34 -1.69 -10.55
C LYS A 31 1.20 -0.97 -9.51
N MET A 32 2.31 -1.57 -9.07
CA MET A 32 3.25 -0.97 -8.11
C MET A 32 3.81 0.34 -8.64
N ARG A 33 4.28 0.36 -9.91
CA ARG A 33 4.76 1.57 -10.55
C ARG A 33 3.70 2.67 -10.58
N LYS A 34 2.48 2.34 -11.02
CA LYS A 34 1.37 3.29 -11.03
C LYS A 34 1.03 3.84 -9.64
N SER A 35 1.11 3.00 -8.61
CA SER A 35 0.91 3.42 -7.21
C SER A 35 2.02 4.35 -6.72
N GLN A 36 3.28 4.09 -7.10
CA GLN A 36 4.41 4.97 -6.78
C GLN A 36 4.25 6.33 -7.45
N ASP A 37 3.87 6.36 -8.73
CA ASP A 37 3.65 7.61 -9.47
C ASP A 37 2.54 8.46 -8.81
N ARG A 38 1.44 7.81 -8.40
CA ARG A 38 0.35 8.47 -7.66
C ARG A 38 0.80 9.02 -6.31
N MET A 39 1.62 8.27 -5.58
CA MET A 39 2.19 8.70 -4.31
C MET A 39 3.14 9.90 -4.50
N ALA A 40 3.98 9.86 -5.53
CA ALA A 40 4.86 10.98 -5.86
C ALA A 40 4.07 12.24 -6.23
N ALA A 41 2.98 12.10 -6.99
CA ALA A 41 2.12 13.21 -7.37
C ALA A 41 1.36 13.84 -6.19
N SER A 42 1.04 13.07 -5.13
CA SER A 42 0.35 13.60 -3.95
C SER A 42 1.26 14.28 -2.92
N ARG A 43 2.57 13.99 -2.95
CA ARG A 43 3.55 14.56 -2.01
C ARG A 43 3.56 16.10 -1.95
N PRO A 44 3.61 16.85 -3.07
CA PRO A 44 3.70 18.32 -3.02
C PRO A 44 2.52 18.96 -2.29
N TYR A 45 1.33 18.39 -2.41
CA TYR A 45 0.14 18.86 -1.71
C TYR A 45 0.28 18.67 -0.19
N ALA A 46 0.66 17.46 0.24
CA ALA A 46 0.84 17.16 1.66
C ALA A 46 1.94 18.02 2.31
N GLU A 47 3.06 18.22 1.59
CA GLU A 47 4.16 19.07 2.05
C GLU A 47 3.74 20.53 2.19
N THR A 48 3.04 21.08 1.19
CA THR A 48 2.57 22.46 1.20
C THR A 48 1.55 22.68 2.31
N MET A 49 0.60 21.75 2.45
CA MET A 49 -0.39 21.78 3.53
C MET A 49 0.30 21.75 4.91
N ARG A 50 1.29 20.88 5.11
CA ARG A 50 2.03 20.81 6.37
C ARG A 50 2.78 22.11 6.68
N LYS A 51 3.36 22.77 5.67
CA LYS A 51 4.02 24.08 5.85
C LYS A 51 3.02 25.14 6.30
N VAL A 52 1.86 25.23 5.64
CA VAL A 52 0.82 26.21 5.98
C VAL A 52 0.25 25.96 7.38
N ILE A 53 -0.10 24.70 7.70
CA ILE A 53 -0.61 24.34 9.04
C ILE A 53 0.46 24.59 10.10
N GLY A 54 1.73 24.28 9.83
CA GLY A 54 2.84 24.53 10.75
C GLY A 54 3.03 26.02 11.04
N HIS A 55 2.97 26.87 10.02
CA HIS A 55 3.00 28.33 10.21
C HIS A 55 1.81 28.84 11.03
N LEU A 56 0.61 28.31 10.76
CA LEU A 56 -0.60 28.68 11.51
C LEU A 56 -0.55 28.24 12.98
N ALA A 57 -0.05 27.03 13.25
CA ALA A 57 0.07 26.47 14.60
C ALA A 57 1.09 27.22 15.46
N LEU A 58 2.13 27.81 14.85
CA LEU A 58 3.11 28.66 15.53
C LEU A 58 2.65 30.12 15.69
N GLY A 59 1.60 30.53 14.98
CA GLY A 59 1.00 31.85 15.14
C GLY A 59 0.26 31.96 16.47
N ASN A 60 0.30 33.13 17.11
CA ASN A 60 -0.51 33.43 18.28
C ASN A 60 -1.98 33.60 17.86
N LEU A 61 -2.70 32.48 17.73
CA LEU A 61 -4.14 32.46 17.52
C LEU A 61 -4.86 32.63 18.86
N GLU A 62 -5.89 33.48 18.90
CA GLU A 62 -6.78 33.61 20.04
C GLU A 62 -7.55 32.30 20.34
N TYR A 63 -7.67 31.43 19.34
CA TYR A 63 -8.34 30.13 19.42
C TYR A 63 -7.37 28.99 19.06
N LYS A 64 -7.18 28.04 19.97
CA LYS A 64 -6.40 26.81 19.73
C LYS A 64 -7.31 25.64 19.37
N HIS A 65 -6.97 24.94 18.30
CA HIS A 65 -7.73 23.78 17.86
C HIS A 65 -7.40 22.55 18.75
N PRO A 66 -8.38 21.73 19.17
CA PRO A 66 -8.16 20.56 20.02
C PRO A 66 -7.19 19.47 19.48
N TYR A 67 -6.77 19.58 18.22
CA TYR A 67 -5.79 18.68 17.60
C TYR A 67 -4.35 19.21 17.67
N LEU A 68 -4.17 20.43 18.16
CA LEU A 68 -2.86 21.07 18.38
C LEU A 68 -2.45 21.04 19.86
N ASP A 69 -3.40 20.81 20.78
CA ASP A 69 -3.15 20.76 22.21
C ASP A 69 -2.95 19.32 22.71
N GLU A 70 -2.00 19.14 23.63
CA GLU A 70 -1.84 17.89 24.36
C GLU A 70 -2.94 17.75 25.42
N ARG A 71 -3.54 16.56 25.49
CA ARG A 71 -4.61 16.23 26.44
C ARG A 71 -4.34 14.90 27.12
N ASP A 72 -4.91 14.73 28.31
CA ASP A 72 -4.87 13.44 29.01
C ASP A 72 -5.56 12.33 28.17
N VAL A 73 -4.83 11.24 27.95
CA VAL A 73 -5.19 10.20 26.98
C VAL A 73 -5.99 9.09 27.66
N LYS A 74 -7.31 9.13 27.51
CA LYS A 74 -8.22 8.09 28.04
C LYS A 74 -8.38 6.89 27.10
N ARG A 75 -8.26 7.13 25.79
CA ARG A 75 -8.46 6.15 24.71
C ARG A 75 -7.61 6.53 23.50
N VAL A 76 -7.05 5.53 22.82
CA VAL A 76 -6.30 5.69 21.57
C VAL A 76 -7.02 4.99 20.41
N GLY A 77 -6.93 5.58 19.22
CA GLY A 77 -7.42 4.97 17.99
C GLY A 77 -6.26 4.39 17.19
N TYR A 78 -6.44 3.21 16.61
CA TYR A 78 -5.50 2.62 15.67
C TYR A 78 -6.09 2.67 14.26
N LEU A 79 -5.31 3.17 13.31
CA LEU A 79 -5.63 3.09 11.89
C LEU A 79 -4.83 1.93 11.28
N VAL A 80 -5.49 0.80 11.04
CA VAL A 80 -4.88 -0.36 10.38
C VAL A 80 -5.11 -0.26 8.89
N VAL A 81 -4.01 -0.27 8.12
CA VAL A 81 -4.07 -0.27 6.66
C VAL A 81 -3.71 -1.66 6.16
N SER A 82 -4.71 -2.40 5.69
CA SER A 82 -4.56 -3.73 5.08
C SER A 82 -4.87 -3.70 3.59
N THR A 83 -4.45 -4.74 2.87
CA THR A 83 -4.75 -4.90 1.44
C THR A 83 -6.02 -5.73 1.26
N ASP A 84 -6.84 -5.37 0.28
CA ASP A 84 -8.06 -6.11 -0.08
C ASP A 84 -7.75 -7.40 -0.89
N VAL A 85 -6.54 -7.53 -1.43
CA VAL A 85 -6.16 -8.65 -2.32
C VAL A 85 -5.15 -9.57 -1.65
N VAL A 86 -5.49 -10.86 -1.53
CA VAL A 86 -4.64 -11.91 -0.92
C VAL A 86 -3.45 -12.32 -1.80
N SER A 87 -3.46 -11.98 -3.10
CA SER A 87 -2.39 -12.39 -4.03
C SER A 87 -1.06 -11.65 -3.85
N ALA A 88 -0.99 -10.70 -2.90
CA ALA A 88 0.28 -10.14 -2.44
C ALA A 88 0.92 -11.14 -1.46
N ALA A 89 1.32 -12.31 -1.98
CA ALA A 89 2.20 -13.18 -1.24
C ALA A 89 3.56 -12.48 -1.13
N ALA A 90 4.04 -12.41 0.12
CA ALA A 90 5.30 -11.80 0.55
C ALA A 90 6.51 -12.28 -0.26
#